data_AF-A0A9R0ZT46-F1
#
_entry.id   AF-A0A9R0ZT46-F1
#
_cell.length_a   1.000
_cell.length_b   1.000
_cell.length_c   1.000
_cell.angle_alpha   90.00
_cell.angle_beta   90.00
_cell.angle_gamma   90.00
#
_symmetry.space_group_name_H-M   'P 1'
#
loop_
_entity.id
_entity.type
_entity.pdbx_description
1 polymer ?
#
loop_
_entity_poly.entity_id
_entity_poly.type
_entity_poly.pdbx_seq_one_letter_code
_entity_poly.pdbx_strand_id
1 'polypeptide(L)'
;MAVFPCREKYGSQSPSILSDAWLAFQGPCTVSVGSTWQWKSDNHDPSVCDEEAHTAMEELLPKASAVYPGISKWDYVRARAGIRAMPPLTANGSLPLLGCLNDVIGERSNCAFWLVGGLGARGLLYHGLAGKLTAKAVISSDENMIPSEFTCWKAIKASR
;
A
#
# COMPACT_ATOMS: atom_id res chain seq x y z
N MET A 1 -9.47 -2.96 -5.62
CA MET A 1 -10.06 -1.60 -5.56
C MET A 1 -11.16 -1.53 -6.60
N ALA A 2 -12.36 -1.13 -6.22
CA ALA A 2 -13.48 -0.90 -7.14
C ALA A 2 -13.68 0.61 -7.37
N VAL A 3 -14.13 0.98 -8.56
CA VAL A 3 -14.41 2.37 -8.95
C VAL A 3 -15.86 2.49 -9.35
N PHE A 4 -16.55 3.49 -8.81
CA PHE A 4 -17.95 3.79 -9.08
C PHE A 4 -18.05 5.20 -9.69
N PRO A 5 -18.80 5.40 -10.79
CA PRO A 5 -19.15 6.73 -11.25
C PRO A 5 -20.30 7.22 -10.38
N CYS A 6 -20.14 8.38 -9.78
CA CYS A 6 -21.21 8.94 -8.99
C CYS A 6 -22.30 9.54 -9.89
N ARG A 7 -23.57 9.28 -9.57
CA ARG A 7 -24.75 9.89 -10.21
C ARG A 7 -25.25 11.17 -9.52
N GLU A 8 -24.68 11.56 -8.38
CA GLU A 8 -25.01 12.78 -7.65
C GLU A 8 -23.78 13.71 -7.67
N LYS A 9 -23.98 15.01 -7.94
CA LYS A 9 -22.89 15.98 -7.78
C LYS A 9 -22.65 16.19 -6.30
N TYR A 10 -21.60 15.60 -5.76
CA TYR A 10 -21.13 15.99 -4.44
C TYR A 10 -20.35 17.28 -4.52
N GLY A 11 -20.45 18.11 -3.47
CA GLY A 11 -19.63 19.31 -3.36
C GLY A 11 -18.15 18.93 -3.48
N SER A 12 -17.33 19.81 -4.04
CA SER A 12 -15.88 19.61 -4.24
C SER A 12 -15.08 19.39 -2.94
N GLN A 13 -15.75 19.32 -1.79
CA GLN A 13 -15.20 19.14 -0.46
C GLN A 13 -15.65 17.83 0.21
N SER A 14 -16.27 16.88 -0.50
CA SER A 14 -16.59 15.59 0.09
C SER A 14 -15.31 14.90 0.60
N PRO A 15 -15.21 14.61 1.92
CA PRO A 15 -13.99 14.07 2.47
C PRO A 15 -13.80 12.63 2.01
N SER A 16 -12.56 12.25 1.71
CA SER A 16 -12.19 10.84 1.69
C SER A 16 -12.40 10.25 3.08
N ILE A 17 -13.03 9.09 3.15
CA ILE A 17 -13.43 8.45 4.40
C ILE A 17 -12.56 7.23 4.62
N LEU A 18 -12.01 7.09 5.82
CA LEU A 18 -11.36 5.87 6.28
C LEU A 18 -12.31 5.14 7.24
N SER A 19 -12.85 4.00 6.80
CA SER A 19 -13.59 3.04 7.62
C SER A 19 -13.17 1.63 7.24
N ASP A 20 -13.98 0.60 7.55
CA ASP A 20 -13.75 -0.79 7.13
C ASP A 20 -13.48 -0.93 5.63
N ALA A 21 -14.12 -0.08 4.82
CA ALA A 21 -13.70 0.22 3.47
C ALA A 21 -13.36 1.70 3.37
N TRP A 22 -12.19 2.05 2.83
CA TRP A 22 -11.90 3.43 2.50
C TRP A 22 -12.68 3.87 1.25
N LEU A 23 -13.14 5.12 1.27
CA LEU A 23 -13.76 5.80 0.14
C LEU A 23 -12.88 7.00 -0.21
N ALA A 24 -12.38 7.04 -1.45
CA ALA A 24 -11.60 8.15 -1.96
C ALA A 24 -12.37 8.86 -3.07
N PHE A 25 -12.91 10.03 -2.76
CA PHE A 25 -13.62 10.87 -3.73
C PHE A 25 -12.60 11.54 -4.65
N GLN A 26 -12.79 11.36 -5.96
CA GLN A 26 -11.93 11.85 -7.03
C GLN A 26 -12.71 12.85 -7.86
N GLY A 27 -12.69 14.11 -7.43
CA GLY A 27 -13.52 15.15 -8.03
C GLY A 27 -15.02 14.95 -7.74
N PRO A 28 -15.91 15.56 -8.55
CA PRO A 28 -17.34 15.62 -8.23
C PRO A 28 -18.12 14.33 -8.58
N CYS A 29 -17.57 13.45 -9.41
CA CYS A 29 -18.35 12.37 -10.05
C CYS A 29 -17.69 10.98 -9.97
N THR A 30 -16.64 10.78 -9.17
CA THR A 30 -15.97 9.48 -9.10
C THR A 30 -15.55 9.17 -7.68
N VAL A 31 -15.77 7.94 -7.24
CA VAL A 31 -15.22 7.42 -5.99
C VAL A 31 -14.47 6.13 -6.28
N SER A 32 -13.32 5.98 -5.64
CA SER A 32 -12.65 4.70 -5.50
C SER A 32 -12.97 4.12 -4.13
N VAL A 33 -13.34 2.86 -4.07
CA VAL A 33 -13.64 2.13 -2.84
C VAL A 33 -12.65 0.98 -2.71
N GLY A 34 -12.12 0.80 -1.52
CA GLY A 34 -11.29 -0.34 -1.24
C GLY A 34 -11.02 -0.57 0.23
N SER A 35 -10.16 -1.51 0.57
CA SER A 35 -9.62 -2.53 -0.34
C SER A 35 -10.03 -3.90 0.19
N THR A 36 -10.31 -4.83 -0.70
CA THR A 36 -10.27 -6.25 -0.36
C THR A 36 -8.86 -6.65 0.08
N TRP A 37 -8.75 -7.78 0.77
CA TRP A 37 -7.47 -8.30 1.25
C TRP A 37 -7.37 -9.81 1.01
N GLN A 38 -6.42 -10.19 0.16
CA GLN A 38 -6.05 -11.58 -0.04
C GLN A 38 -4.59 -11.79 0.33
N TRP A 39 -4.36 -12.59 1.37
CA TRP A 39 -3.00 -12.88 1.83
C TRP A 39 -2.32 -13.91 0.92
N LYS A 40 -1.02 -13.71 0.66
CA LYS A 40 -0.18 -14.61 -0.17
C LYS A 40 -0.70 -14.83 -1.60
N SER A 41 -1.44 -13.89 -2.16
CA SER A 41 -1.73 -13.90 -3.59
C SER A 41 -0.43 -13.70 -4.40
N ASP A 42 -0.26 -14.52 -5.42
CA ASP A 42 0.79 -14.46 -6.43
C ASP A 42 0.25 -14.01 -7.80
N ASN A 43 -1.01 -13.56 -7.85
CA ASN A 43 -1.58 -12.97 -9.06
C ASN A 43 -1.06 -11.54 -9.24
N HIS A 44 -0.13 -11.37 -10.18
CA HIS A 44 0.48 -10.07 -10.51
C HIS A 44 -0.31 -9.30 -11.57
N ASP A 45 -1.39 -9.87 -12.11
CA ASP A 45 -2.22 -9.22 -13.13
C ASP A 45 -3.05 -8.09 -12.49
N PRO A 46 -2.94 -6.83 -12.98
CA PRO A 46 -3.76 -5.73 -12.48
C PRO A 46 -5.19 -5.74 -13.03
N SER A 47 -5.47 -6.53 -14.07
CA SER A 47 -6.82 -6.75 -14.60
C SER A 47 -7.61 -7.67 -13.67
N VAL A 48 -8.91 -7.38 -13.54
CA VAL A 48 -9.84 -8.09 -12.66
C VAL A 48 -10.95 -8.59 -13.56
N CYS A 49 -11.21 -9.90 -13.56
CA CYS A 49 -12.31 -10.47 -14.32
C CYS A 49 -13.66 -10.11 -13.70
N ASP A 50 -14.76 -10.32 -14.43
CA ASP A 50 -16.09 -9.93 -13.97
C ASP A 50 -16.51 -10.69 -12.70
N GLU A 51 -16.09 -11.95 -12.56
CA GLU A 51 -16.37 -12.76 -11.37
C GLU A 51 -15.65 -12.21 -10.12
N GLU A 52 -14.35 -11.93 -10.24
CA GLU A 52 -13.57 -11.34 -9.13
C GLU A 52 -14.07 -9.94 -8.78
N ALA A 53 -14.44 -9.14 -9.78
CA ALA A 53 -15.05 -7.85 -9.58
C ALA A 53 -16.38 -7.96 -8.81
N HIS A 54 -17.24 -8.92 -9.17
CA HIS A 54 -18.50 -9.18 -8.49
C HIS A 54 -18.27 -9.54 -7.01
N THR A 55 -17.36 -10.47 -6.73
CA THR A 55 -17.02 -10.85 -5.34
C THR A 55 -16.45 -9.66 -4.55
N ALA A 56 -15.59 -8.86 -5.15
CA ALA A 56 -15.06 -7.66 -4.50
C ALA A 56 -16.17 -6.64 -4.17
N MET A 57 -17.18 -6.54 -5.04
CA MET A 57 -18.33 -5.65 -4.86
C MET A 57 -19.27 -6.13 -3.76
N GLU A 58 -19.56 -7.43 -3.70
CA GLU A 58 -20.33 -8.05 -2.61
C GLU A 58 -19.68 -7.79 -1.25
N GLU A 59 -18.35 -7.75 -1.19
CA GLU A 59 -17.60 -7.44 0.04
C GLU A 59 -17.58 -5.95 0.38
N LEU A 60 -17.30 -5.09 -0.60
CA LEU A 60 -17.01 -3.66 -0.37
C LEU A 60 -18.27 -2.80 -0.27
N LEU A 61 -19.34 -3.12 -1.02
CA LEU A 61 -20.53 -2.28 -1.09
C LEU A 61 -21.28 -2.19 0.26
N PRO A 62 -21.47 -3.27 1.03
CA PRO A 62 -22.07 -3.19 2.36
C PRO A 62 -21.25 -2.30 3.31
N LYS A 63 -19.92 -2.44 3.30
CA LYS A 63 -19.00 -1.63 4.13
C LYS A 63 -19.05 -0.15 3.77
N ALA A 64 -19.07 0.16 2.47
CA ALA A 64 -19.11 1.54 2.00
C ALA A 64 -20.48 2.19 2.28
N SER A 65 -21.57 1.46 2.03
CA SER A 65 -22.94 1.96 2.24
C SER A 65 -23.30 2.15 3.72
N ALA A 66 -22.65 1.44 4.64
CA ALA A 66 -22.82 1.68 6.07
C ALA A 66 -22.39 3.10 6.48
N VAL A 67 -21.40 3.68 5.80
CA VAL A 67 -20.89 5.03 6.08
C VAL A 67 -21.42 6.07 5.09
N TYR A 68 -21.66 5.67 3.85
CA TYR A 68 -22.20 6.50 2.80
C TYR A 68 -23.39 5.81 2.11
N PRO A 69 -24.61 5.85 2.67
CA PRO A 69 -25.74 5.07 2.18
C PRO A 69 -26.09 5.30 0.70
N GLY A 70 -25.85 6.52 0.19
CA GLY A 70 -26.12 6.89 -1.21
C GLY A 70 -25.34 6.06 -2.24
N ILE A 71 -24.19 5.48 -1.87
CA ILE A 71 -23.33 4.72 -2.80
C ILE A 71 -24.01 3.46 -3.35
N SER A 72 -25.01 2.92 -2.63
CA SER A 72 -25.82 1.77 -3.06
C SER A 72 -26.59 2.00 -4.37
N LYS A 73 -26.76 3.26 -4.78
CA LYS A 73 -27.48 3.65 -6.00
C LYS A 73 -26.57 3.94 -7.19
N TRP A 74 -25.26 3.87 -7.02
CA TRP A 74 -24.31 4.22 -8.08
C TRP A 74 -23.94 2.99 -8.89
N ASP A 75 -23.58 3.22 -10.15
CA ASP A 75 -23.15 2.13 -11.02
C ASP A 75 -21.73 1.67 -10.64
N TYR A 76 -21.38 0.46 -11.03
CA TYR A 76 -19.99 0.02 -11.02
C TYR A 76 -19.32 0.41 -12.36
N VAL A 77 -18.09 0.94 -12.34
CA VAL A 77 -17.30 1.15 -13.57
C VAL A 77 -16.37 -0.02 -13.84
N ARG A 78 -15.49 -0.29 -12.85
CA ARG A 78 -14.37 -1.22 -13.00
C ARG A 78 -13.72 -1.54 -11.66
N ALA A 79 -12.98 -2.63 -11.64
CA ALA A 79 -12.11 -3.03 -10.55
C ALA A 79 -10.66 -3.11 -11.03
N ARG A 80 -9.73 -2.93 -10.08
CA ARG A 80 -8.29 -3.07 -10.26
C ARG A 80 -7.71 -3.82 -9.08
N ALA A 81 -6.80 -4.75 -9.36
CA ALA A 81 -6.02 -5.46 -8.36
C ALA A 81 -4.62 -4.86 -8.26
N GLY A 82 -3.93 -5.20 -7.17
CA GLY A 82 -2.55 -4.81 -6.94
C GLY A 82 -1.96 -5.55 -5.74
N ILE A 83 -0.70 -5.96 -5.87
CA ILE A 83 0.03 -6.63 -4.79
C ILE A 83 0.66 -5.57 -3.88
N ARG A 84 0.42 -5.73 -2.58
CA ARG A 84 1.10 -4.95 -1.53
C ARG A 84 2.27 -5.75 -0.99
N ALA A 85 3.48 -5.26 -1.19
CA ALA A 85 4.67 -5.80 -0.53
C ALA A 85 4.63 -5.44 0.97
N MET A 86 4.05 -6.32 1.78
CA MET A 86 3.89 -6.09 3.22
C MET A 86 5.18 -6.40 3.98
N PRO A 87 5.68 -5.47 4.80
CA PRO A 87 6.81 -5.76 5.68
C PRO A 87 6.31 -6.57 6.89
N PRO A 88 7.21 -7.24 7.63
CA PRO A 88 6.87 -7.90 8.89
C PRO A 88 6.18 -6.94 9.87
N LEU A 89 5.26 -7.47 10.67
CA LEU A 89 4.66 -6.73 11.77
C LEU A 89 5.61 -6.73 12.97
N THR A 90 5.94 -5.55 13.49
CA THR A 90 6.78 -5.36 14.68
C THR A 90 6.00 -4.64 15.79
N ALA A 91 6.60 -4.45 16.96
CA ALA A 91 6.03 -3.61 18.02
C ALA A 91 5.79 -2.15 17.57
N ASN A 92 6.55 -1.66 16.58
CA ASN A 92 6.40 -0.34 15.97
C ASN A 92 5.44 -0.35 14.76
N GLY A 93 4.75 -1.47 14.54
CA GLY A 93 3.91 -1.71 13.38
C GLY A 93 4.69 -2.25 12.17
N SER A 94 4.04 -2.19 11.00
CA SER A 94 4.60 -2.61 9.72
C SER A 94 5.26 -1.43 9.02
N LEU A 95 6.52 -1.17 9.38
CA LEU A 95 7.37 -0.12 8.81
C LEU A 95 8.07 -0.60 7.51
N PRO A 96 8.35 0.30 6.56
CA PRO A 96 9.17 -0.01 5.39
C PRO A 96 10.53 -0.60 5.76
N LEU A 97 11.08 -1.43 4.87
CA LEU A 97 12.37 -2.06 5.03
C LEU A 97 13.43 -1.22 4.31
N LEU A 98 14.37 -0.66 5.06
CA LEU A 98 15.49 0.10 4.54
C LEU A 98 16.81 -0.56 4.94
N GLY A 99 17.88 -0.23 4.22
CA GLY A 99 19.24 -0.57 4.63
C GLY A 99 20.14 -1.07 3.51
N CYS A 100 21.43 -1.11 3.79
CA CYS A 100 22.48 -1.68 2.96
C CYS A 100 22.39 -3.21 2.93
N LEU A 101 22.54 -3.82 1.77
CA LEU A 101 22.43 -5.26 1.55
C LEU A 101 23.79 -5.95 1.43
N ASN A 102 24.90 -5.25 1.63
CA ASN A 102 26.24 -5.81 1.44
C ASN A 102 26.47 -7.07 2.29
N ASP A 103 26.08 -7.05 3.56
CA ASP A 103 26.20 -8.21 4.46
C ASP A 103 25.25 -9.37 4.09
N VAL A 104 24.22 -9.09 3.28
CA VAL A 104 23.18 -10.06 2.90
C VAL A 104 23.47 -10.70 1.55
N ILE A 105 24.06 -9.95 0.61
CA ILE A 105 24.35 -10.39 -0.77
C ILE A 105 25.74 -11.04 -0.88
N GLY A 106 26.59 -10.89 0.15
CA GLY A 106 27.95 -11.42 0.19
C GLY A 106 28.96 -10.55 -0.54
N GLU A 107 30.26 -10.79 -0.30
CA GLU A 107 31.36 -10.06 -0.94
C GLU A 107 31.45 -10.38 -2.44
N ARG A 108 30.75 -9.63 -3.29
CA ARG A 108 30.88 -9.81 -4.76
C ARG A 108 31.04 -8.56 -5.61
N SER A 109 31.21 -7.37 -5.04
CA SER A 109 31.54 -6.18 -5.86
C SER A 109 32.06 -4.97 -5.09
N ASN A 110 32.78 -4.08 -5.78
CA ASN A 110 33.12 -2.72 -5.33
C ASN A 110 31.89 -1.77 -5.25
N CYS A 111 30.68 -2.31 -5.09
CA CYS A 111 29.41 -1.58 -5.13
C CYS A 111 28.58 -1.89 -3.88
N ALA A 112 27.94 -0.86 -3.32
CA ALA A 112 27.00 -1.00 -2.23
C ALA A 112 25.58 -1.13 -2.75
N PHE A 113 24.84 -2.14 -2.28
CA PHE A 113 23.44 -2.33 -2.60
C PHE A 113 22.57 -1.79 -1.48
N TRP A 114 21.50 -1.06 -1.81
CA TRP A 114 20.60 -0.49 -0.81
C TRP A 114 19.15 -0.88 -1.10
N LEU A 115 18.41 -1.19 -0.05
CA LEU A 115 17.00 -1.56 -0.12
C LEU A 115 16.10 -0.38 0.25
N VAL A 116 15.04 -0.20 -0.54
CA VAL A 116 13.82 0.49 -0.15
C VAL A 116 12.65 -0.41 -0.53
N GLY A 117 12.03 -1.05 0.44
CA GLY A 117 11.01 -2.07 0.18
C GLY A 117 9.96 -2.16 1.29
N GLY A 118 9.02 -3.10 1.13
CA GLY A 118 8.02 -3.37 2.17
C GLY A 118 7.10 -2.17 2.45
N LEU A 119 6.74 -1.40 1.42
CA LEU A 119 5.93 -0.18 1.60
C LEU A 119 4.45 -0.46 1.95
N GLY A 120 3.98 -1.69 1.72
CA GLY A 120 2.63 -2.13 2.07
C GLY A 120 1.50 -1.24 1.54
N ALA A 121 0.42 -1.14 2.31
CA ALA A 121 -0.73 -0.28 2.00
C ALA A 121 -0.48 1.23 2.25
N ARG A 122 0.65 1.60 2.85
CA ARG A 122 0.97 2.97 3.28
C ARG A 122 2.17 3.54 2.52
N GLY A 123 2.51 2.99 1.36
CA GLY A 123 3.66 3.43 0.58
C GLY A 123 3.63 4.92 0.25
N LEU A 124 2.46 5.45 -0.11
CA LEU A 124 2.29 6.88 -0.38
C LEU A 124 2.52 7.77 0.85
N LEU A 125 2.34 7.26 2.07
CA LEU A 125 2.69 8.00 3.29
C LEU A 125 4.20 8.00 3.51
N TYR A 126 4.86 6.86 3.33
CA TYR A 126 6.27 6.69 3.70
C TYR A 126 7.27 7.02 2.60
N HIS A 127 6.90 7.00 1.32
CA HIS A 127 7.86 7.04 0.20
C HIS A 127 8.81 8.25 0.25
N GLY A 128 8.33 9.44 0.60
CA GLY A 128 9.16 10.64 0.71
C GLY A 128 10.19 10.55 1.85
N LEU A 129 9.77 10.07 3.01
CA LEU A 129 10.67 9.86 4.17
C LEU A 129 11.68 8.76 3.89
N ALA A 130 11.22 7.59 3.43
CA ALA A 130 12.04 6.44 3.10
C ALA A 130 13.10 6.79 2.04
N GLY A 131 12.69 7.46 0.96
CA GLY A 131 13.59 7.91 -0.09
C GLY A 131 14.65 8.89 0.43
N LYS A 132 14.24 9.87 1.26
CA LYS A 132 15.16 10.85 1.86
C LYS A 132 16.19 10.21 2.79
N LEU A 133 15.76 9.29 3.67
CA LEU A 133 16.66 8.59 4.60
C LEU A 133 17.67 7.73 3.86
N THR A 134 17.20 6.90 2.91
CA THR A 134 18.08 6.05 2.12
C THR A 134 19.03 6.86 1.26
N ALA A 135 18.58 7.94 0.61
CA ALA A 135 19.47 8.79 -0.18
C ALA A 135 20.60 9.40 0.66
N LYS A 136 20.31 9.86 1.87
CA LYS A 136 21.34 10.37 2.80
C LYS A 136 22.36 9.30 3.19
N ALA A 137 21.87 8.09 3.49
CA ALA A 137 22.71 6.96 3.86
C ALA A 137 23.62 6.53 2.69
N VAL A 138 23.07 6.48 1.47
CA VAL A 138 23.81 6.15 0.24
C VAL A 138 24.92 7.17 -0.03
N ILE A 139 24.59 8.47 -0.02
CA ILE A 139 25.57 9.54 -0.30
C ILE A 139 26.70 9.55 0.73
N SER A 140 26.37 9.30 2.00
CA SER A 140 27.34 9.30 3.10
C SER A 140 28.06 7.96 3.26
N SER A 141 27.65 6.93 2.50
CA SER A 141 28.07 5.54 2.69
C SER A 141 27.95 5.06 4.14
N ASP A 142 26.91 5.51 4.85
CA ASP A 142 26.71 5.25 6.27
C ASP A 142 25.26 4.83 6.56
N GLU A 143 25.05 3.56 6.92
CA GLU A 143 23.73 3.03 7.29
C GLU A 143 23.19 3.61 8.60
N ASN A 144 24.05 4.09 9.51
CA ASN A 144 23.62 4.65 10.80
C ASN A 144 22.79 5.93 10.64
N MET A 145 22.77 6.52 9.44
CA MET A 145 21.88 7.62 9.07
C MET A 145 20.40 7.19 8.98
N ILE A 146 20.12 5.89 8.91
CA ILE A 146 18.78 5.32 8.90
C ILE A 146 18.40 4.92 10.35
N PRO A 147 17.25 5.36 10.88
CA PRO A 147 16.79 4.93 12.19
C PRO A 147 16.64 3.41 12.27
N SER A 148 17.03 2.83 13.40
CA SER A 148 17.15 1.38 13.58
C SER A 148 15.81 0.64 13.40
N GLU A 149 14.69 1.32 13.60
CA GLU A 149 13.35 0.79 13.37
C GLU A 149 13.13 0.36 11.91
N PHE A 150 13.83 0.98 10.96
CA PHE A 150 13.76 0.64 9.53
C PHE A 150 14.77 -0.43 9.10
N THR A 151 15.76 -0.76 9.94
CA THR A 151 16.85 -1.72 9.64
C THR A 151 16.83 -2.97 10.52
N CYS A 152 16.04 -2.99 11.61
CA CYS A 152 15.96 -4.09 12.58
C CYS A 152 15.52 -5.43 11.97
N TRP A 153 14.88 -5.40 10.80
CA TRP A 153 14.51 -6.60 10.04
C TRP A 153 15.72 -7.47 9.66
N LYS A 154 16.92 -6.90 9.61
CA LYS A 154 18.15 -7.68 9.37
C LYS A 154 18.49 -8.61 10.53
N ALA A 155 18.20 -8.21 11.77
CA ALA A 155 18.44 -9.04 12.95
C ALA A 155 17.53 -10.28 13.00
N ILE A 156 16.37 -10.24 12.34
CA ILE A 156 15.43 -11.37 12.25
C ILE A 156 16.03 -12.54 11.44
N LYS A 157 17.05 -12.30 10.60
CA LYS A 157 17.75 -13.36 9.85
C LYS A 157 18.85 -14.07 10.65
N ALA A 158 19.29 -13.55 11.79
CA ALA A 158 20.39 -14.14 12.57
C ALA A 158 19.99 -15.39 13.38
N SER A 159 18.71 -15.80 13.36
CA SER A 159 18.17 -16.98 14.04
C SER A 159 17.79 -18.10 13.06
N ARG A 160 18.74 -18.48 12.21
CA ARG A 160 18.74 -19.78 11.53
C ARG A 160 19.96 -20.59 11.93
#